data_AF-A0A1V5AXZ5-F1
#
_entry.id   AF-A0A1V5AXZ5-F1
#
_cell.length_a   1.000
_cell.length_b   1.000
_cell.length_c   1.000
_cell.angle_alpha   90.00
_cell.angle_beta   90.00
_cell.angle_gamma   90.00
#
_symmetry.space_group_name_H-M   'P 1'
#
loop_
_entity.id
_entity.type
_entity.pdbx_description
1 polymer ?
#
loop_
_entity_poly.entity_id
_entity_poly.type
_entity_poly.pdbx_seq_one_letter_code
_entity_poly.pdbx_strand_id
1 'polypeptide(L)'
;MVNFASFRSAFDTTMEALGQPSIKTVAIIAEGVPERMARVMAATARKMKKTIIGPATVGGLAAGAFRIGNTAGTIENIVESKLHRPGSVGFVSKSGGMLNEAFNIIARNSSGVVEGIAIGGDRYPGSSLLDHILRFEANPQVAIIACLGEVGGTDEYRIVEALKAGQIKKPLVIWVTGTCSKILPGSVQFGHAGAKAQTDLETADAKNRALKEAGAIVPESFDSYGDEIRKVYEGLLAEGKARKPEEPEIPKIPMDYAKAASEGIVRKSTNLICTISDDRGEEVLYAGKPLGRVLEDGMGIGGVIGLLWFKKEIPPWAAEFIELVLQIVADHGPAVSAAHNAIVASCAGKDLISSLASGLLTIGPRFGGAIDDAAREFKRARDAGRSPEEFVRDMKAKGVNIPGIGHRIKSVKNPDKRVELLIGYARENFERTDLLDYALSVQEITTAKKGNLILNVDGCIGILFIDLMGSCEVFDERDIDDVIRYGYLNGLFALGRSIGIIGHILDQKRLDSRLYRHPQDDIAYMLPEFE
;
A
#
# COMPACT_ATOMS: atom_id res chain seq x y z
N MET A 1 17.62 24.00 0.96
CA MET A 1 17.17 22.63 1.24
C MET A 1 15.92 22.68 2.10
N VAL A 2 14.88 21.93 1.75
CA VAL A 2 13.71 21.71 2.63
C VAL A 2 13.88 20.33 3.24
N ASN A 3 14.06 20.26 4.56
CA ASN A 3 14.41 19.05 5.29
C ASN A 3 13.18 18.44 5.97
N PHE A 4 12.65 17.36 5.38
CA PHE A 4 11.55 16.55 5.92
C PHE A 4 12.04 15.32 6.70
N ALA A 5 13.34 15.22 7.01
CA ALA A 5 13.83 14.15 7.86
C ALA A 5 13.11 14.15 9.21
N SER A 6 12.88 12.97 9.79
CA SER A 6 12.28 12.88 11.14
C SER A 6 13.15 13.58 12.19
N PHE A 7 12.60 13.91 13.36
CA PHE A 7 13.36 14.55 14.43
C PHE A 7 14.63 13.78 14.84
N ARG A 8 14.66 12.45 14.63
CA ARG A 8 15.80 11.56 14.91
C ARG A 8 16.96 11.73 13.92
N SER A 9 16.69 12.22 12.72
CA SER A 9 17.68 12.34 11.64
C SER A 9 17.86 13.79 11.14
N ALA A 10 17.00 14.70 11.59
CA ALA A 10 17.02 16.11 11.19
C ALA A 10 18.36 16.80 11.52
N PHE A 11 19.01 16.41 12.62
CA PHE A 11 20.31 16.96 13.00
C PHE A 11 21.41 16.61 11.98
N ASP A 12 21.68 15.32 11.77
CA ASP A 12 22.79 14.88 10.92
C ASP A 12 22.64 15.37 9.48
N THR A 13 21.43 15.22 8.91
CA THR A 13 21.09 15.69 7.56
C THR A 13 21.24 17.21 7.42
N THR A 14 20.87 17.98 8.44
CA THR A 14 21.06 19.43 8.43
C THR A 14 22.54 19.79 8.52
N MET A 15 23.31 19.14 9.40
CA MET A 15 24.73 19.41 9.57
C MET A 15 25.52 19.12 8.28
N GLU A 16 25.18 18.02 7.60
CA GLU A 16 25.73 17.70 6.28
C GLU A 16 25.39 18.79 5.25
N ALA A 17 24.12 19.21 5.18
CA ALA A 17 23.69 20.27 4.25
C ALA A 17 24.33 21.63 4.54
N LEU A 18 24.55 21.96 5.81
CA LEU A 18 25.32 23.14 6.20
C LEU A 18 26.77 23.04 5.72
N GLY A 19 27.36 21.85 5.61
CA GLY A 19 28.68 21.62 5.01
C GLY A 19 28.76 21.98 3.52
N GLN A 20 27.66 21.91 2.78
CA GLN A 20 27.64 22.10 1.32
C GLN A 20 27.66 23.59 0.92
N PRO A 21 28.68 24.11 0.21
CA PRO A 21 28.80 25.55 -0.07
C PRO A 21 27.62 26.16 -0.85
N SER A 22 26.97 25.37 -1.71
CA SER A 22 25.84 25.77 -2.56
C SER A 22 24.52 25.95 -1.79
N ILE A 23 24.37 25.33 -0.61
CA ILE A 23 23.16 25.44 0.20
C ILE A 23 23.26 26.65 1.13
N LYS A 24 22.42 27.67 0.92
CA LYS A 24 22.41 28.89 1.76
C LYS A 24 21.32 28.92 2.82
N THR A 25 20.21 28.22 2.56
CA THR A 25 19.06 28.16 3.46
C THR A 25 18.63 26.71 3.66
N VAL A 26 18.40 26.33 4.91
CA VAL A 26 17.82 25.03 5.29
C VAL A 26 16.54 25.28 6.07
N ALA A 27 15.41 24.76 5.60
CA ALA A 27 14.16 24.74 6.37
C ALA A 27 14.01 23.37 7.04
N ILE A 28 13.86 23.32 8.36
CA ILE A 28 13.77 22.07 9.13
C ILE A 28 12.33 21.88 9.58
N ILE A 29 11.63 20.93 8.97
CA ILE A 29 10.18 20.74 9.20
C ILE A 29 9.90 19.96 10.49
N ALA A 30 10.83 19.07 10.88
CA ALA A 30 10.67 18.20 12.03
C ALA A 30 10.39 18.96 13.33
N GLU A 31 9.38 18.51 14.06
CA GLU A 31 9.08 18.91 15.43
C GLU A 31 9.69 17.91 16.42
N GLY A 32 10.12 18.38 17.59
CA GLY A 32 10.71 17.53 18.63
C GLY A 32 12.22 17.28 18.48
N VAL A 33 12.94 18.17 17.78
CA VAL A 33 14.40 18.13 17.74
C VAL A 33 14.96 18.52 19.11
N PRO A 34 15.88 17.74 19.72
CA PRO A 34 16.44 18.09 21.02
C PRO A 34 17.06 19.49 21.03
N GLU A 35 16.77 20.29 22.06
CA GLU A 35 17.18 21.69 22.12
C GLU A 35 18.69 21.89 21.92
N ARG A 36 19.53 20.99 22.46
CA ARG A 36 20.98 21.06 22.26
C ARG A 36 21.37 20.95 20.79
N MET A 37 20.73 20.04 20.06
CA MET A 37 20.96 19.86 18.62
C MET A 37 20.51 21.09 17.84
N ALA A 38 19.33 21.65 18.16
CA ALA A 38 18.85 22.90 17.57
C ALA A 38 19.84 24.06 17.79
N ARG A 39 20.35 24.22 19.02
CA ARG A 39 21.38 25.22 19.34
C ARG A 39 22.67 25.03 18.54
N VAL A 40 23.15 23.79 18.40
CA VAL A 40 24.37 23.48 17.60
C VAL A 40 24.15 23.82 16.13
N MET A 41 23.00 23.46 15.56
CA MET A 41 22.66 23.80 14.17
C MET A 41 22.59 25.32 13.97
N ALA A 42 21.90 26.04 14.86
CA ALA A 42 21.78 27.49 14.80
C ALA A 42 23.14 28.20 14.90
N ALA A 43 24.00 27.77 15.83
CA ALA A 43 25.35 28.31 15.97
C ALA A 43 26.23 28.02 14.74
N THR A 44 26.12 26.81 14.18
CA THR A 44 26.86 26.41 12.97
C THR A 44 26.41 27.23 11.77
N ALA A 45 25.10 27.39 11.57
CA ALA A 45 24.56 28.21 10.49
C ALA A 45 25.02 29.67 10.57
N ARG A 46 24.99 30.28 11.77
CA ARG A 46 25.52 31.63 11.99
C ARG A 46 27.02 31.73 11.65
N LYS A 47 27.84 30.78 12.12
CA LYS A 47 29.27 30.74 11.80
C LYS A 47 29.53 30.66 10.29
N MET A 48 28.68 29.93 9.57
CA MET A 48 28.77 29.72 8.13
C MET A 48 28.04 30.79 7.30
N LYS A 49 27.43 31.80 7.94
CA LYS A 49 26.57 32.83 7.31
C LYS A 49 25.47 32.21 6.45
N LYS A 50 24.82 31.18 6.98
CA LYS A 50 23.67 30.48 6.38
C LYS A 50 22.43 30.69 7.23
N THR A 51 21.27 30.49 6.63
CA THR A 51 19.97 30.65 7.30
C THR A 51 19.36 29.29 7.59
N ILE A 52 18.85 29.11 8.81
CA ILE A 52 17.96 27.99 9.15
C ILE A 52 16.59 28.56 9.49
N ILE A 53 15.53 28.03 8.86
CA ILE A 53 14.13 28.31 9.22
C ILE A 53 13.60 27.06 9.93
N GLY A 54 13.11 27.18 11.16
CA GLY A 54 12.78 26.04 12.03
C GLY A 54 13.87 25.74 13.08
N PRO A 55 13.84 24.59 13.78
CA PRO A 55 12.95 23.45 13.57
C PRO A 55 11.48 23.70 13.97
N ALA A 56 10.63 22.68 13.84
CA ALA A 56 9.21 22.74 14.16
C ALA A 56 8.46 23.85 13.41
N THR A 57 8.63 23.90 12.09
CA THR A 57 8.00 24.90 11.21
C THR A 57 7.41 24.27 9.96
N VAL A 58 6.36 24.90 9.42
CA VAL A 58 5.90 24.64 8.04
C VAL A 58 6.83 25.28 6.99
N GLY A 59 7.67 26.23 7.41
CA GLY A 59 8.61 26.98 6.61
C GLY A 59 8.19 28.43 6.41
N GLY A 60 7.79 28.76 5.19
CA GLY A 60 7.52 30.11 4.74
C GLY A 60 7.37 30.20 3.22
N LEU A 61 6.99 31.37 2.74
CA LEU A 61 6.90 31.63 1.31
C LEU A 61 7.29 33.08 0.98
N ALA A 62 7.77 33.28 -0.23
CA ALA A 62 7.82 34.56 -0.92
C ALA A 62 6.76 34.53 -2.02
N ALA A 63 5.77 35.42 -1.94
CA ALA A 63 4.59 35.37 -2.80
C ALA A 63 4.96 35.64 -4.27
N GLY A 64 4.43 34.83 -5.18
CA GLY A 64 4.82 34.83 -6.59
C GLY A 64 6.24 34.34 -6.90
N ALA A 65 6.99 33.85 -5.90
CA ALA A 65 8.38 33.42 -6.08
C ALA A 65 8.64 31.99 -5.60
N PHE A 66 8.61 31.72 -4.30
CA PHE A 66 8.99 30.41 -3.75
C PHE A 66 8.19 30.05 -2.50
N ARG A 67 7.81 28.77 -2.40
CA ARG A 67 7.10 28.21 -1.25
C ARG A 67 7.90 27.07 -0.64
N ILE A 68 8.14 27.12 0.67
CA ILE A 68 8.79 26.03 1.41
C ILE A 68 7.74 24.96 1.72
N GLY A 69 7.87 23.79 1.09
CA GLY A 69 7.11 22.59 1.43
C GLY A 69 5.59 22.82 1.42
N ASN A 70 4.96 22.60 2.57
CA ASN A 70 3.51 22.63 2.77
C ASN A 70 2.97 24.00 3.22
N THR A 71 3.81 25.03 3.26
CA THR A 71 3.38 26.39 3.63
C THR A 71 2.21 26.82 2.75
N ALA A 72 1.17 27.39 3.35
CA ALA A 72 -0.08 27.82 2.69
C ALA A 72 -0.95 26.71 2.08
N GLY A 73 -0.67 25.43 2.34
CA GLY A 73 -1.60 24.34 2.04
C GLY A 73 -1.91 24.14 0.55
N THR A 74 -3.20 24.05 0.23
CA THR A 74 -3.69 23.72 -1.12
C THR A 74 -3.55 24.90 -2.08
N ILE A 75 -3.68 24.62 -3.38
CA ILE A 75 -3.66 25.66 -4.42
C ILE A 75 -4.84 26.62 -4.25
N GLU A 76 -6.01 26.14 -3.83
CA GLU A 76 -7.18 26.97 -3.58
C GLU A 76 -6.88 28.05 -2.54
N ASN A 77 -6.25 27.68 -1.42
CA ASN A 77 -5.86 28.64 -0.39
C ASN A 77 -4.80 29.65 -0.89
N ILE A 78 -3.86 29.23 -1.74
CA ILE A 78 -2.88 30.13 -2.38
C ILE A 78 -3.58 31.19 -3.24
N VAL A 79 -4.64 30.79 -3.97
CA VAL A 79 -5.42 31.70 -4.80
C VAL A 79 -6.26 32.64 -3.94
N GLU A 80 -7.01 32.12 -2.98
CA GLU A 80 -7.89 32.89 -2.09
C GLU A 80 -7.12 33.91 -1.24
N SER A 81 -5.95 33.52 -0.74
CA SER A 81 -5.05 34.41 0.02
C SER A 81 -4.12 35.26 -0.87
N LYS A 82 -4.33 35.26 -2.19
CA LYS A 82 -3.57 36.05 -3.19
C LYS A 82 -2.05 35.86 -3.13
N LEU A 83 -1.59 34.66 -2.76
CA LEU A 83 -0.16 34.34 -2.54
C LEU A 83 0.63 34.07 -3.84
N HIS A 84 -0.07 34.05 -4.98
CA HIS A 84 0.53 33.90 -6.30
C HIS A 84 1.19 35.18 -6.83
N ARG A 85 1.06 36.32 -6.12
CA ARG A 85 1.72 37.58 -6.45
C ARG A 85 2.14 38.34 -5.17
N PRO A 86 3.22 39.16 -5.21
CA PRO A 86 3.66 39.89 -4.03
C PRO A 86 2.77 41.10 -3.70
N GLY A 87 2.48 41.27 -2.41
CA GLY A 87 1.84 42.48 -1.87
C GLY A 87 2.85 43.48 -1.30
N SER A 88 2.63 43.95 -0.08
CA SER A 88 3.48 44.96 0.59
C SER A 88 3.81 44.64 2.05
N VAL A 89 3.37 43.50 2.57
CA VAL A 89 3.55 43.11 3.98
C VAL A 89 4.62 42.03 4.12
N GLY A 90 5.65 42.28 4.93
CA GLY A 90 6.60 41.25 5.38
C GLY A 90 6.11 40.66 6.70
N PHE A 91 5.84 39.37 6.75
CA PHE A 91 5.25 38.71 7.92
C PHE A 91 6.19 37.67 8.56
N VAL A 92 6.28 37.66 9.89
CA VAL A 92 6.97 36.58 10.62
C VAL A 92 6.18 36.12 11.84
N SER A 93 6.14 34.81 12.08
CA SER A 93 5.50 34.20 13.25
C SER A 93 6.34 33.09 13.86
N LYS A 94 5.98 32.63 15.07
CA LYS A 94 6.45 31.33 15.59
C LYS A 94 5.62 30.17 15.03
N SER A 95 4.29 30.26 15.12
CA SER A 95 3.36 29.21 14.69
C SER A 95 3.23 29.11 13.16
N GLY A 96 3.36 27.89 12.64
CA GLY A 96 3.09 27.59 11.23
C GLY A 96 1.60 27.58 10.86
N GLY A 97 0.70 27.21 11.77
CA GLY A 97 -0.75 27.29 11.55
C GLY A 97 -1.21 28.75 11.45
N MET A 98 -0.78 29.58 12.40
CA MET A 98 -1.10 31.01 12.39
C MET A 98 -0.43 31.78 11.25
N LEU A 99 0.66 31.25 10.67
CA LEU A 99 1.22 31.81 9.43
C LEU A 99 0.18 31.76 8.29
N ASN A 100 -0.54 30.64 8.17
CA ASN A 100 -1.56 30.52 7.13
C ASN A 100 -2.77 31.42 7.40
N GLU A 101 -3.22 31.52 8.66
CA GLU A 101 -4.30 32.45 9.01
C GLU A 101 -3.88 33.91 8.79
N ALA A 102 -2.63 34.25 9.13
CA ALA A 102 -2.09 35.58 8.87
C ALA A 102 -2.05 35.91 7.37
N PHE A 103 -1.78 34.95 6.49
CA PHE A 103 -1.90 35.17 5.05
C PHE A 103 -3.31 35.57 4.64
N ASN A 104 -4.33 34.86 5.13
CA ASN A 104 -5.73 35.18 4.89
C ASN A 104 -6.09 36.58 5.46
N ILE A 105 -5.72 36.88 6.71
CA ILE A 105 -5.97 38.19 7.34
C ILE A 105 -5.29 39.31 6.54
N ILE A 106 -4.02 39.16 6.19
CA ILE A 106 -3.25 40.16 5.46
C ILE A 106 -3.82 40.38 4.05
N ALA A 107 -4.22 39.31 3.35
CA ALA A 107 -4.81 39.40 2.01
C ALA A 107 -6.14 40.16 2.00
N ARG A 108 -6.94 40.06 3.08
CA ARG A 108 -8.22 40.77 3.24
C ARG A 108 -8.06 42.22 3.72
N ASN A 109 -6.94 42.54 4.36
CA ASN A 109 -6.72 43.83 5.02
C ASN A 109 -5.61 44.68 4.41
N SER A 110 -4.95 44.21 3.34
CA SER A 110 -3.87 44.94 2.67
C SER A 110 -3.73 44.49 1.20
N SER A 111 -2.61 44.84 0.55
CA SER A 111 -2.26 44.34 -0.79
C SER A 111 -1.81 42.86 -0.82
N GLY A 112 -1.58 42.25 0.34
CA GLY A 112 -1.06 40.88 0.49
C GLY A 112 0.38 40.85 1.05
N VAL A 113 0.91 39.63 1.20
CA VAL A 113 2.27 39.41 1.68
C VAL A 113 3.31 39.51 0.56
N VAL A 114 4.49 40.02 0.88
CA VAL A 114 5.70 39.90 0.04
C VAL A 114 6.42 38.60 0.40
N GLU A 115 6.71 38.44 1.69
CA GLU A 115 7.38 37.28 2.26
C GLU A 115 6.76 36.98 3.63
N GLY A 116 6.54 35.72 3.94
CA GLY A 116 5.98 35.24 5.19
C GLY A 116 6.75 34.05 5.72
N ILE A 117 7.29 34.13 6.94
CA ILE A 117 8.10 33.06 7.54
C ILE A 117 7.53 32.64 8.90
N ALA A 118 7.46 31.34 9.16
CA ALA A 118 7.31 30.81 10.50
C ALA A 118 8.68 30.34 10.99
N ILE A 119 9.21 30.92 12.07
CA ILE A 119 10.52 30.54 12.62
C ILE A 119 10.49 29.19 13.34
N GLY A 120 9.28 28.73 13.72
CA GLY A 120 9.04 27.51 14.45
C GLY A 120 8.78 27.71 15.94
N GLY A 121 8.11 26.73 16.55
CA GLY A 121 7.69 26.76 17.96
C GLY A 121 8.74 26.29 18.98
N ASP A 122 9.90 25.82 18.50
CA ASP A 122 10.97 25.37 19.38
C ASP A 122 11.60 26.53 20.16
N ARG A 123 12.08 26.27 21.38
CA ARG A 123 12.68 27.29 22.26
C ARG A 123 13.92 27.96 21.66
N TYR A 124 14.65 27.25 20.80
CA TYR A 124 15.89 27.73 20.15
C TYR A 124 15.80 27.58 18.64
N PRO A 125 15.08 28.47 17.95
CA PRO A 125 14.96 28.42 16.50
C PRO A 125 16.31 28.74 15.83
N GLY A 126 16.47 28.25 14.60
CA GLY A 126 17.64 28.50 13.76
C GLY A 126 17.84 29.97 13.41
N SER A 127 16.74 30.70 13.24
CA SER A 127 16.65 32.15 13.05
C SER A 127 15.55 32.73 13.94
N SER A 128 15.76 33.94 14.50
CA SER A 128 14.80 34.59 15.40
C SER A 128 13.82 35.50 14.66
N LEU A 129 12.75 35.95 15.34
CA LEU A 129 11.78 36.90 14.76
C LEU A 129 12.49 38.16 14.24
N LEU A 130 13.40 38.71 15.05
CA LEU A 130 14.19 39.88 14.68
C LEU A 130 15.03 39.68 13.41
N ASP A 131 15.59 38.48 13.18
CA ASP A 131 16.44 38.22 12.01
C ASP A 131 15.64 38.43 10.72
N HIS A 132 14.37 38.02 10.72
CA HIS A 132 13.45 38.21 9.59
C HIS A 132 12.94 39.64 9.50
N ILE A 133 12.61 40.28 10.63
CA ILE A 133 12.20 41.70 10.67
C ILE A 133 13.27 42.60 10.05
N LEU A 134 14.55 42.39 10.37
CA LEU A 134 15.64 43.18 9.78
C LEU A 134 15.81 42.92 8.27
N ARG A 135 15.54 41.70 7.79
CA ARG A 135 15.49 41.43 6.34
C ARG A 135 14.33 42.17 5.67
N PHE A 136 13.17 42.22 6.33
CA PHE A 136 12.00 42.95 5.83
C PHE A 136 12.22 44.47 5.83
N GLU A 137 12.88 44.99 6.85
CA GLU A 137 13.32 46.40 6.90
C GLU A 137 14.21 46.74 5.69
N ALA A 138 15.18 45.87 5.38
CA ALA A 138 16.07 46.05 4.25
C ALA A 138 15.41 45.85 2.87
N ASN A 139 14.29 45.11 2.78
CA ASN A 139 13.65 44.80 1.51
C ASN A 139 12.75 45.96 1.04
N PRO A 140 13.05 46.63 -0.10
CA PRO A 140 12.27 47.79 -0.57
C PRO A 140 10.83 47.45 -0.98
N GLN A 141 10.50 46.17 -1.24
CA GLN A 141 9.12 45.77 -1.56
C GLN A 141 8.22 45.71 -0.32
N VAL A 142 8.80 45.58 0.88
CA VAL A 142 8.06 45.57 2.13
C VAL A 142 7.81 47.00 2.59
N ALA A 143 6.54 47.38 2.73
CA ALA A 143 6.12 48.67 3.27
C ALA A 143 5.66 48.57 4.73
N ILE A 144 5.13 47.40 5.12
CA ILE A 144 4.62 47.11 6.47
C ILE A 144 5.26 45.83 6.97
N ILE A 145 5.73 45.84 8.21
CA ILE A 145 6.19 44.62 8.88
C ILE A 145 5.07 44.17 9.82
N ALA A 146 4.69 42.91 9.74
CA ALA A 146 3.69 42.31 10.60
C ALA A 146 4.32 41.11 11.34
N CYS A 147 4.08 40.98 12.63
CA CYS A 147 4.72 39.93 13.44
C CYS A 147 3.73 39.31 14.45
N LEU A 148 3.80 37.99 14.59
CA LEU A 148 3.04 37.27 15.61
C LEU A 148 3.99 36.53 16.56
N GLY A 149 4.17 37.10 17.75
CA GLY A 149 4.97 36.52 18.84
C GLY A 149 4.14 35.56 19.70
N GLU A 150 4.78 35.01 20.73
CA GLU A 150 4.15 34.07 21.66
C GLU A 150 4.69 34.24 23.09
N VAL A 151 3.88 33.85 24.07
CA VAL A 151 4.30 33.67 25.47
C VAL A 151 5.53 32.76 25.59
N GLY A 152 6.39 33.02 26.58
CA GLY A 152 7.60 32.23 26.82
C GLY A 152 8.84 32.79 26.11
N GLY A 153 9.98 32.75 26.81
CA GLY A 153 11.24 33.33 26.34
C GLY A 153 11.20 34.87 26.17
N THR A 154 12.29 35.44 25.68
CA THR A 154 12.50 36.90 25.62
C THR A 154 12.87 37.40 24.22
N ASP A 155 12.61 36.63 23.16
CA ASP A 155 12.98 36.97 21.78
C ASP A 155 12.41 38.34 21.35
N GLU A 156 11.14 38.60 21.69
CA GLU A 156 10.43 39.83 21.35
C GLU A 156 11.06 41.10 21.96
N TYR A 157 11.80 41.00 23.08
CA TYR A 157 12.50 42.15 23.65
C TYR A 157 13.67 42.61 22.79
N ARG A 158 14.27 41.73 21.97
CA ARG A 158 15.29 42.15 21.00
C ARG A 158 14.67 43.05 19.92
N ILE A 159 13.38 42.87 19.61
CA ILE A 159 12.63 43.76 18.72
C ILE A 159 12.39 45.12 19.40
N VAL A 160 12.05 45.12 20.70
CA VAL A 160 11.95 46.35 21.52
C VAL A 160 13.26 47.15 21.49
N GLU A 161 14.39 46.48 21.68
CA GLU A 161 15.71 47.11 21.63
C GLU A 161 16.02 47.67 20.23
N ALA A 162 15.71 46.92 19.16
CA ALA A 162 15.93 47.35 17.78
C ALA A 162 15.05 48.56 17.39
N LEU A 163 13.80 48.62 17.86
CA LEU A 163 12.91 49.78 17.69
C LEU A 163 13.49 51.02 18.38
N LYS A 164 13.89 50.88 19.65
CA LYS A 164 14.50 51.98 20.44
C LYS A 164 15.81 52.47 19.83
N ALA A 165 16.58 51.56 19.22
CA ALA A 165 17.82 51.90 18.52
C ALA A 165 17.60 52.50 17.11
N GLY A 166 16.35 52.64 16.64
CA GLY A 166 16.03 53.18 15.32
C GLY A 166 16.43 52.27 14.16
N GLN A 167 16.61 50.97 14.42
CA GLN A 167 16.97 49.98 13.40
C GLN A 167 15.76 49.52 12.59
N ILE A 168 14.54 49.66 13.15
CA ILE A 168 13.28 49.34 12.48
C ILE A 168 12.53 50.67 12.29
N LYS A 169 12.40 51.11 11.03
CA LYS A 169 11.78 52.40 10.69
C LYS A 169 10.44 52.22 9.99
N LYS A 170 10.21 51.08 9.35
CA LYS A 170 8.90 50.76 8.77
C LYS A 170 7.87 50.50 9.87
N PRO A 171 6.58 50.78 9.63
CA PRO A 171 5.52 50.45 10.57
C PRO A 171 5.54 48.95 10.91
N LEU A 172 5.67 48.64 12.20
CA LEU A 172 5.64 47.28 12.73
C LEU A 172 4.32 47.06 13.48
N VAL A 173 3.47 46.20 12.92
CA VAL A 173 2.27 45.69 13.61
C VAL A 173 2.62 44.36 14.28
N ILE A 174 2.46 44.25 15.59
CA ILE A 174 2.86 43.06 16.34
C ILE A 174 1.87 42.71 17.43
N TRP A 175 1.58 41.42 17.56
CA TRP A 175 0.82 40.87 18.68
C TRP A 175 1.52 39.65 19.26
N VAL A 176 1.57 39.57 20.58
CA VAL A 176 2.08 38.41 21.30
C VAL A 176 0.91 37.62 21.88
N THR A 177 0.76 36.38 21.44
CA THR A 177 -0.32 35.48 21.88
C THR A 177 -0.01 34.83 23.23
N GLY A 178 -1.03 34.30 23.91
CA GLY A 178 -0.89 33.65 25.23
C GLY A 178 -1.27 34.53 26.42
N THR A 179 -2.05 35.60 26.21
CA THR A 179 -2.58 36.49 27.27
C THR A 179 -3.50 35.76 28.26
N CYS A 180 -4.00 34.58 27.92
CA CYS A 180 -4.76 33.73 28.83
C CYS A 180 -3.89 33.10 29.93
N SER A 181 -2.56 33.07 29.82
CA SER A 181 -1.71 32.42 30.83
C SER A 181 -1.92 32.99 32.24
N LYS A 182 -2.31 34.26 32.36
CA LYS A 182 -2.58 34.94 33.65
C LYS A 182 -3.88 34.50 34.35
N ILE A 183 -4.84 33.95 33.60
CA ILE A 183 -6.12 33.49 34.14
C ILE A 183 -6.13 31.98 34.42
N LEU A 184 -5.10 31.26 33.96
CA LEU A 184 -4.96 29.83 34.16
C LEU A 184 -4.09 29.55 35.40
N PRO A 185 -4.48 28.59 36.27
CA PRO A 185 -3.68 28.25 37.44
C PRO A 185 -2.40 27.49 37.06
N GLY A 186 -1.27 27.89 37.63
CA GLY A 186 0.04 27.23 37.47
C GLY A 186 0.81 27.61 36.20
N SER A 187 2.04 27.11 36.06
CA SER A 187 2.87 27.35 34.87
C SER A 187 2.49 26.40 33.73
N VAL A 188 1.40 26.70 33.03
CA VAL A 188 0.92 25.89 31.90
C VAL A 188 1.95 25.90 30.76
N GLN A 189 2.35 24.71 30.31
CA GLN A 189 3.08 24.54 29.05
C GLN A 189 2.05 24.46 27.92
N PHE A 190 2.12 25.38 26.96
CA PHE A 190 1.31 25.31 25.75
C PHE A 190 1.97 24.40 24.70
N GLY A 191 1.25 24.13 23.60
CA GLY A 191 1.61 23.09 22.62
C GLY A 191 3.03 23.21 22.06
N HIS A 192 3.47 24.42 21.68
CA HIS A 192 4.85 24.62 21.25
C HIS A 192 5.83 24.46 22.40
N ALA A 193 6.99 23.82 22.16
CA ALA A 193 8.00 23.59 23.19
C ALA A 193 8.48 24.87 23.89
N GLY A 194 8.56 26.00 23.18
CA GLY A 194 8.96 27.30 23.73
C GLY A 194 7.86 28.06 24.48
N ALA A 195 6.60 27.63 24.41
CA ALA A 195 5.43 28.39 24.86
C ALA A 195 5.12 28.16 26.36
N LYS A 196 6.04 28.59 27.22
CA LYS A 196 5.87 28.58 28.68
C LYS A 196 6.59 29.77 29.31
N ALA A 197 5.86 30.60 30.03
CA ALA A 197 6.45 31.69 30.81
C ALA A 197 6.98 31.16 32.15
N GLN A 198 8.26 31.38 32.43
CA GLN A 198 8.87 31.09 33.73
C GLN A 198 8.98 32.33 34.61
N THR A 199 8.90 33.52 34.01
CA THR A 199 9.01 34.82 34.67
C THR A 199 7.96 35.78 34.12
N ASP A 200 7.65 36.85 34.86
CA ASP A 200 6.67 37.87 34.42
C ASP A 200 7.05 38.54 33.10
N LEU A 201 8.36 38.70 32.84
CA LEU A 201 8.89 39.21 31.58
C LEU A 201 8.52 38.31 30.39
N GLU A 202 8.37 37.01 30.61
CA GLU A 202 8.04 36.06 29.54
C GLU A 202 6.54 36.03 29.22
N THR A 203 5.70 36.75 29.98
CA THR A 203 4.26 36.81 29.74
C THR A 203 3.92 37.62 28.48
N ALA A 204 2.84 37.21 27.80
CA ALA A 204 2.38 37.91 26.60
C ALA A 204 2.01 39.38 26.89
N ASP A 205 1.35 39.66 28.01
CA ASP A 205 0.96 41.01 28.42
C ASP A 205 2.18 41.93 28.64
N ALA A 206 3.25 41.43 29.28
CA ALA A 206 4.47 42.21 29.50
C ALA A 206 5.16 42.55 28.17
N LYS A 207 5.24 41.57 27.25
CA LYS A 207 5.83 41.77 25.92
C LYS A 207 5.01 42.74 25.07
N ASN A 208 3.69 42.58 25.01
CA ASN A 208 2.79 43.48 24.27
C ASN A 208 2.94 44.94 24.76
N ARG A 209 3.02 45.14 26.09
CA ARG A 209 3.23 46.47 26.67
C ARG A 209 4.58 47.06 26.28
N ALA A 210 5.65 46.29 26.42
CA ALA A 210 7.01 46.74 26.08
C ALA A 210 7.15 47.09 24.58
N LEU A 211 6.51 46.31 23.70
CA LEU A 211 6.48 46.59 22.25
C LEU A 211 5.70 47.87 21.93
N LYS A 212 4.55 48.08 22.59
CA LYS A 212 3.75 49.30 22.44
C LYS A 212 4.52 50.54 22.89
N GLU A 213 5.19 50.48 24.04
CA GLU A 213 6.04 51.56 24.57
C GLU A 213 7.25 51.85 23.67
N ALA A 214 7.73 50.86 22.91
CA ALA A 214 8.83 51.01 21.96
C ALA A 214 8.39 51.60 20.60
N GLY A 215 7.09 51.85 20.41
CA GLY A 215 6.54 52.44 19.18
C GLY A 215 6.01 51.44 18.15
N ALA A 216 5.89 50.15 18.50
CA ALA A 216 5.18 49.20 17.66
C ALA A 216 3.65 49.41 17.74
N ILE A 217 2.95 49.07 16.67
CA ILE A 217 1.49 49.08 16.63
C ILE A 217 1.00 47.75 17.19
N VAL A 218 0.47 47.80 18.41
CA VAL A 218 0.00 46.61 19.14
C VAL A 218 -1.53 46.69 19.29
N PRO A 219 -2.30 45.77 18.69
CA PRO A 219 -3.75 45.76 18.78
C PRO A 219 -4.23 45.43 20.21
N GLU A 220 -5.53 45.58 20.47
CA GLU A 220 -6.11 45.27 21.79
C GLU A 220 -6.22 43.76 22.02
N SER A 221 -6.48 43.00 20.94
CA SER A 221 -6.58 41.55 20.93
C SER A 221 -6.13 41.02 19.57
N PHE A 222 -6.08 39.69 19.41
CA PHE A 222 -5.81 39.10 18.10
C PHE A 222 -6.91 39.42 17.07
N ASP A 223 -8.17 39.61 17.49
CA ASP A 223 -9.28 39.89 16.59
C ASP A 223 -9.13 41.23 15.86
N SER A 224 -8.55 42.22 16.56
CA SER A 224 -8.26 43.56 16.00
C SER A 224 -6.94 43.63 15.21
N TYR A 225 -6.22 42.52 15.07
CA TYR A 225 -4.93 42.46 14.37
C TYR A 225 -5.08 42.85 12.88
N GLY A 226 -6.14 42.39 12.23
CA GLY A 226 -6.43 42.74 10.83
C GLY A 226 -6.78 44.22 10.66
N ASP A 227 -7.49 44.81 11.62
CA ASP A 227 -7.93 46.20 11.57
C ASP A 227 -6.74 47.17 11.68
N GLU A 228 -5.78 46.89 12.57
CA GLU A 228 -4.56 47.69 12.67
C GLU A 228 -3.69 47.57 11.40
N ILE A 229 -3.61 46.39 10.78
CA ILE A 229 -2.94 46.22 9.48
C ILE A 229 -3.62 47.08 8.41
N ARG A 230 -4.96 47.05 8.35
CA ARG A 230 -5.74 47.83 7.37
C ARG A 230 -5.49 49.33 7.54
N LYS A 231 -5.58 49.82 8.77
CA LYS A 231 -5.36 51.23 9.11
C LYS A 231 -3.99 51.72 8.69
N VAL A 232 -2.93 50.95 8.95
CA VAL A 232 -1.57 51.27 8.54
C VAL A 232 -1.44 51.27 7.01
N TYR A 233 -2.00 50.27 6.34
CA TYR A 233 -1.97 50.17 4.89
C TYR A 233 -2.67 51.33 4.20
N GLU A 234 -3.87 51.71 4.66
CA GLU A 234 -4.62 52.86 4.13
C GLU A 234 -3.90 54.18 4.37
N GLY A 235 -3.27 54.37 5.53
CA GLY A 235 -2.42 55.54 5.79
C GLY A 235 -1.24 55.64 4.82
N LEU A 236 -0.52 54.53 4.60
CA LEU A 236 0.59 54.50 3.65
C LEU A 236 0.15 54.70 2.19
N LEU A 237 -1.06 54.26 1.84
CA LEU A 237 -1.65 54.54 0.53
C LEU A 237 -1.92 56.04 0.35
N ALA A 238 -2.49 56.70 1.36
CA ALA A 238 -2.75 58.14 1.33
C ALA A 238 -1.45 58.96 1.22
N GLU A 239 -0.36 58.48 1.82
CA GLU A 239 0.98 59.08 1.71
C GLU A 239 1.72 58.73 0.41
N GLY A 240 1.17 57.87 -0.45
CA GLY A 240 1.83 57.40 -1.68
C GLY A 240 3.01 56.46 -1.44
N LYS A 241 3.17 55.94 -0.22
CA LYS A 241 4.25 55.01 0.19
C LYS A 241 3.89 53.53 -0.01
N ALA A 242 2.60 53.24 -0.21
CA ALA A 242 2.10 51.93 -0.65
C ALA A 242 1.40 52.05 -2.00
N ARG A 243 1.21 50.92 -2.70
CA ARG A 243 0.45 50.84 -3.94
C ARG A 243 -0.61 49.75 -3.87
N LYS A 244 -1.71 49.94 -4.58
CA LYS A 244 -2.66 48.86 -4.89
C LYS A 244 -2.14 48.14 -6.13
N PRO A 245 -1.73 46.86 -6.03
CA PRO A 245 -1.27 46.10 -7.18
C PRO A 245 -2.44 45.78 -8.13
N GLU A 246 -2.15 45.72 -9.43
CA GLU A 246 -3.06 45.16 -10.41
C GLU A 246 -3.19 43.64 -10.17
N GLU A 247 -4.40 43.11 -10.21
CA GLU A 247 -4.66 41.68 -9.98
C GLU A 247 -4.35 40.91 -11.27
N PRO A 248 -3.31 40.05 -11.29
CA PRO A 248 -2.98 39.27 -12.48
C PRO A 248 -4.02 38.19 -12.75
N GLU A 249 -4.06 37.67 -13.98
CA GLU A 249 -4.84 36.48 -14.29
C GLU A 249 -4.28 35.26 -13.55
N ILE A 250 -5.17 34.50 -12.90
CA ILE A 250 -4.80 33.33 -12.12
C ILE A 250 -4.63 32.13 -13.06
N PRO A 251 -3.46 31.46 -13.08
CA PRO A 251 -3.29 30.23 -13.86
C PRO A 251 -4.27 29.14 -13.40
N LYS A 252 -4.97 28.53 -14.35
CA LYS A 252 -5.91 27.43 -14.06
C LYS A 252 -5.17 26.11 -13.97
N ILE A 253 -5.18 25.49 -12.79
CA ILE A 253 -4.64 24.14 -12.57
C ILE A 253 -5.80 23.14 -12.61
N PRO A 254 -5.71 22.06 -13.40
CA PRO A 254 -6.71 21.00 -13.38
C PRO A 254 -6.84 20.36 -12.00
N MET A 255 -8.06 19.96 -11.63
CA MET A 255 -8.28 19.22 -10.40
C MET A 255 -7.62 17.83 -10.46
N ASP A 256 -7.02 17.40 -9.35
CA ASP A 256 -6.49 16.05 -9.22
C ASP A 256 -7.60 15.00 -9.40
N TYR A 257 -7.30 13.95 -10.17
CA TYR A 257 -8.24 12.86 -10.42
C TYR A 257 -8.76 12.23 -9.11
N ALA A 258 -7.88 12.04 -8.12
CA ALA A 258 -8.27 11.43 -6.84
C ALA A 258 -9.31 12.29 -6.10
N LYS A 259 -9.14 13.61 -6.08
CA LYS A 259 -10.08 14.56 -5.49
C LYS A 259 -11.40 14.57 -6.27
N ALA A 260 -11.32 14.67 -7.60
CA ALA A 260 -12.50 14.64 -8.46
C ALA A 260 -13.30 13.34 -8.31
N ALA A 261 -12.63 12.20 -8.13
CA ALA A 261 -13.25 10.90 -7.91
C ALA A 261 -13.88 10.81 -6.51
N SER A 262 -13.20 11.27 -5.45
CA SER A 262 -13.75 11.27 -4.09
C SER A 262 -14.93 12.21 -3.92
N GLU A 263 -14.96 13.31 -4.66
CA GLU A 263 -16.07 14.28 -4.67
C GLU A 263 -17.20 13.88 -5.65
N GLY A 264 -17.05 12.77 -6.38
CA GLY A 264 -18.07 12.29 -7.32
C GLY A 264 -18.23 13.13 -8.59
N ILE A 265 -17.28 14.00 -8.89
CA ILE A 265 -17.27 14.87 -10.10
C ILE A 265 -17.03 14.04 -11.35
N VAL A 266 -16.24 12.97 -11.24
CA VAL A 266 -15.94 12.05 -12.34
C VAL A 266 -16.24 10.60 -11.94
N ARG A 267 -16.56 9.78 -12.95
CA ARG A 267 -16.66 8.32 -12.80
C ARG A 267 -15.67 7.66 -13.75
N LYS A 268 -15.01 6.60 -13.28
CA LYS A 268 -14.14 5.74 -14.10
C LYS A 268 -14.61 4.30 -13.98
N SER A 269 -14.85 3.66 -15.11
CA SER A 269 -15.17 2.23 -15.14
C SER A 269 -14.00 1.39 -14.63
N THR A 270 -14.29 0.33 -13.89
CA THR A 270 -13.29 -0.66 -13.52
C THR A 270 -12.89 -1.49 -14.74
N ASN A 271 -11.60 -1.82 -14.85
CA ASN A 271 -11.08 -2.61 -15.96
C ASN A 271 -11.13 -4.12 -15.68
N LEU A 272 -11.21 -4.50 -14.41
CA LEU A 272 -11.17 -5.88 -13.95
C LEU A 272 -12.27 -6.10 -12.91
N ILE A 273 -12.80 -7.32 -12.88
CA ILE A 273 -13.78 -7.77 -11.91
C ILE A 273 -13.13 -8.92 -11.13
N CYS A 274 -13.08 -8.81 -9.80
CA CYS A 274 -12.68 -9.89 -8.89
C CYS A 274 -13.92 -10.30 -8.08
N THR A 275 -14.16 -11.62 -7.96
CA THR A 275 -15.30 -12.14 -7.17
C THR A 275 -14.90 -13.16 -6.10
N ILE A 276 -13.59 -13.41 -5.93
CA ILE A 276 -13.08 -14.46 -5.04
C ILE A 276 -12.39 -13.92 -3.80
N SER A 277 -11.92 -12.66 -3.79
CA SER A 277 -11.28 -12.05 -2.63
C SER A 277 -11.33 -10.52 -2.67
N ASP A 278 -11.25 -9.88 -1.49
CA ASP A 278 -11.11 -8.42 -1.32
C ASP A 278 -10.16 -8.13 -0.15
N ASP A 279 -9.14 -7.31 -0.39
CA ASP A 279 -8.06 -6.96 0.55
C ASP A 279 -8.08 -5.47 0.95
N ARG A 280 -9.06 -4.70 0.48
CA ARG A 280 -9.12 -3.25 0.69
C ARG A 280 -9.74 -2.85 2.02
N GLY A 281 -10.45 -3.78 2.66
CA GLY A 281 -11.10 -3.57 3.96
C GLY A 281 -10.12 -3.65 5.14
N GLU A 282 -10.66 -3.65 6.35
CA GLU A 282 -9.87 -3.88 7.57
C GLU A 282 -9.29 -5.31 7.64
N GLU A 283 -9.96 -6.26 6.97
CA GLU A 283 -9.59 -7.67 6.93
C GLU A 283 -9.73 -8.22 5.50
N VAL A 284 -8.90 -9.23 5.18
CA VAL A 284 -8.96 -9.97 3.91
C VAL A 284 -10.22 -10.83 3.89
N LEU A 285 -10.96 -10.78 2.78
CA LEU A 285 -12.13 -11.61 2.53
C LEU A 285 -11.82 -12.72 1.51
N TYR A 286 -12.27 -13.94 1.78
CA TYR A 286 -12.34 -15.04 0.81
C TYR A 286 -13.81 -15.33 0.48
N ALA A 287 -14.19 -15.05 -0.78
CA ALA A 287 -15.57 -15.10 -1.25
C ALA A 287 -16.58 -14.37 -0.33
N GLY A 288 -16.14 -13.26 0.26
CA GLY A 288 -16.94 -12.47 1.21
C GLY A 288 -16.85 -12.91 2.67
N LYS A 289 -16.25 -14.07 2.98
CA LYS A 289 -16.01 -14.53 4.36
C LYS A 289 -14.70 -13.93 4.89
N PRO A 290 -14.71 -13.24 6.04
CA PRO A 290 -13.48 -12.70 6.64
C PRO A 290 -12.49 -13.80 7.02
N LEU A 291 -11.19 -13.58 6.77
CA LEU A 291 -10.14 -14.59 6.99
C LEU A 291 -10.13 -15.12 8.44
N GLY A 292 -10.35 -14.27 9.42
CA GLY A 292 -10.46 -14.62 10.84
C GLY A 292 -11.58 -15.64 11.07
N ARG A 293 -12.74 -15.46 10.44
CA ARG A 293 -13.85 -16.43 10.50
C ARG A 293 -13.51 -17.74 9.80
N VAL A 294 -12.81 -17.69 8.67
CA VAL A 294 -12.33 -18.90 7.98
C VAL A 294 -11.44 -19.76 8.90
N LEU A 295 -10.58 -19.11 9.68
CA LEU A 295 -9.68 -19.77 10.62
C LEU A 295 -10.40 -20.23 11.90
N GLU A 296 -11.28 -19.40 12.46
CA GLU A 296 -12.09 -19.72 13.65
C GLU A 296 -13.02 -20.92 13.42
N ASP A 297 -13.63 -20.99 12.24
CA ASP A 297 -14.53 -22.09 11.86
C ASP A 297 -13.75 -23.38 11.50
N GLY A 298 -12.42 -23.36 11.51
CA GLY A 298 -11.59 -24.55 11.28
C GLY A 298 -11.71 -25.12 9.86
N MET A 299 -11.99 -24.27 8.86
CA MET A 299 -12.36 -24.71 7.50
C MET A 299 -11.27 -25.50 6.74
N GLY A 300 -10.03 -25.46 7.20
CA GLY A 300 -8.91 -26.15 6.55
C GLY A 300 -8.56 -25.60 5.17
N ILE A 301 -7.66 -26.30 4.47
CA ILE A 301 -7.27 -25.95 3.10
C ILE A 301 -8.41 -26.30 2.14
N GLY A 302 -9.12 -27.41 2.40
CA GLY A 302 -10.27 -27.84 1.61
C GLY A 302 -11.39 -26.80 1.60
N GLY A 303 -11.73 -26.22 2.76
CA GLY A 303 -12.74 -25.18 2.86
C GLY A 303 -12.30 -23.85 2.24
N VAL A 304 -11.01 -23.49 2.36
CA VAL A 304 -10.44 -22.32 1.64
C VAL A 304 -10.54 -22.50 0.12
N ILE A 305 -10.27 -23.70 -0.39
CA ILE A 305 -10.48 -24.04 -1.81
C ILE A 305 -11.98 -23.92 -2.15
N GLY A 306 -12.87 -24.42 -1.28
CA GLY A 306 -14.32 -24.20 -1.32
C GLY A 306 -14.70 -22.75 -1.65
N LEU A 307 -14.18 -21.83 -0.86
CA LEU A 307 -14.43 -20.39 -1.01
C LEU A 307 -13.77 -19.82 -2.26
N LEU A 308 -12.47 -20.03 -2.46
CA LEU A 308 -11.73 -19.33 -3.52
C LEU A 308 -12.03 -19.84 -4.92
N TRP A 309 -12.29 -21.15 -5.08
CA TRP A 309 -12.49 -21.75 -6.40
C TRP A 309 -13.97 -21.78 -6.76
N PHE A 310 -14.81 -22.14 -5.79
CA PHE A 310 -16.24 -22.34 -6.04
C PHE A 310 -17.13 -21.24 -5.47
N LYS A 311 -16.59 -20.37 -4.60
CA LYS A 311 -17.38 -19.35 -3.86
C LYS A 311 -18.52 -19.95 -3.05
N LYS A 312 -18.28 -21.14 -2.48
CA LYS A 312 -19.24 -21.86 -1.65
C LYS A 312 -18.57 -22.26 -0.33
N GLU A 313 -19.34 -22.19 0.75
CA GLU A 313 -18.98 -22.85 2.00
C GLU A 313 -19.41 -24.31 1.90
N ILE A 314 -18.45 -25.19 1.60
CA ILE A 314 -18.68 -26.63 1.44
C ILE A 314 -18.69 -27.33 2.81
N PRO A 315 -19.42 -28.46 2.96
CA PRO A 315 -19.47 -29.17 4.23
C PRO A 315 -18.08 -29.76 4.60
N PRO A 316 -17.81 -29.99 5.91
CA PRO A 316 -16.51 -30.48 6.37
C PRO A 316 -16.02 -31.75 5.67
N TRP A 317 -16.89 -32.74 5.46
CA TRP A 317 -16.53 -33.98 4.76
C TRP A 317 -16.09 -33.75 3.30
N ALA A 318 -16.64 -32.73 2.64
CA ALA A 318 -16.25 -32.39 1.28
C ALA A 318 -14.89 -31.67 1.26
N ALA A 319 -14.65 -30.78 2.23
CA ALA A 319 -13.35 -30.15 2.43
C ALA A 319 -12.27 -31.20 2.75
N GLU A 320 -12.55 -32.13 3.64
CA GLU A 320 -11.66 -33.25 3.97
C GLU A 320 -11.39 -34.16 2.78
N PHE A 321 -12.39 -34.45 1.94
CA PHE A 321 -12.15 -35.21 0.70
C PHE A 321 -11.22 -34.47 -0.26
N ILE A 322 -11.38 -33.16 -0.43
CA ILE A 322 -10.46 -32.34 -1.23
C ILE A 322 -9.03 -32.46 -0.69
N GLU A 323 -8.85 -32.35 0.63
CA GLU A 323 -7.54 -32.51 1.28
C GLU A 323 -6.97 -33.93 1.11
N LEU A 324 -7.81 -34.96 1.22
CA LEU A 324 -7.42 -36.35 0.97
C LEU A 324 -6.92 -36.53 -0.46
N VAL A 325 -7.59 -35.93 -1.45
CA VAL A 325 -7.14 -35.96 -2.85
C VAL A 325 -5.77 -35.28 -2.99
N LEU A 326 -5.58 -34.10 -2.39
CA LEU A 326 -4.29 -33.39 -2.42
C LEU A 326 -3.15 -34.25 -1.86
N GLN A 327 -3.40 -34.97 -0.77
CA GLN A 327 -2.42 -35.89 -0.17
C GLN A 327 -2.10 -37.09 -1.09
N ILE A 328 -3.12 -37.68 -1.71
CA ILE A 328 -2.96 -38.86 -2.57
C ILE A 328 -2.20 -38.54 -3.86
N VAL A 329 -2.40 -37.34 -4.42
CA VAL A 329 -1.75 -36.91 -5.68
C VAL A 329 -0.46 -36.13 -5.46
N ALA A 330 -0.06 -35.93 -4.20
CA ALA A 330 1.07 -35.09 -3.80
C ALA A 330 2.36 -35.44 -4.56
N ASP A 331 2.67 -36.73 -4.70
CA ASP A 331 3.80 -37.20 -5.50
C ASP A 331 3.58 -38.61 -6.09
N HIS A 332 4.33 -38.94 -7.14
CA HIS A 332 4.37 -40.30 -7.71
C HIS A 332 5.78 -40.69 -8.20
N GLY A 333 6.81 -40.17 -7.52
CA GLY A 333 8.21 -40.45 -7.80
C GLY A 333 8.79 -39.64 -8.98
N PRO A 334 10.13 -39.72 -9.16
CA PRO A 334 10.87 -38.81 -10.04
C PRO A 334 10.75 -39.12 -11.54
N ALA A 335 10.17 -40.27 -11.90
CA ALA A 335 10.14 -40.75 -13.29
C ALA A 335 8.97 -40.18 -14.12
N VAL A 336 8.01 -39.51 -13.46
CA VAL A 336 6.89 -38.88 -14.15
C VAL A 336 7.31 -37.53 -14.72
N SER A 337 6.70 -37.12 -15.85
CA SER A 337 7.11 -35.96 -16.64
C SER A 337 7.35 -34.69 -15.82
N ALA A 338 6.43 -34.35 -14.90
CA ALA A 338 6.56 -33.12 -14.11
C ALA A 338 7.73 -33.17 -13.12
N ALA A 339 7.90 -34.29 -12.41
CA ALA A 339 8.99 -34.44 -11.46
C ALA A 339 10.34 -34.46 -12.18
N HIS A 340 10.43 -35.19 -13.30
CA HIS A 340 11.64 -35.25 -14.11
C HIS A 340 12.08 -33.86 -14.60
N ASN A 341 11.16 -33.09 -15.20
CA ASN A 341 11.47 -31.76 -15.70
C ASN A 341 11.91 -30.80 -14.59
N ALA A 342 11.26 -30.85 -13.43
CA ALA A 342 11.63 -30.03 -12.28
C ALA A 342 13.00 -30.40 -11.69
N ILE A 343 13.33 -31.69 -11.65
CA ILE A 343 14.64 -32.21 -11.26
C ILE A 343 15.70 -31.69 -12.23
N VAL A 344 15.51 -31.84 -13.54
CA VAL A 344 16.44 -31.36 -14.56
C VAL A 344 16.68 -29.86 -14.44
N ALA A 345 15.61 -29.07 -14.25
CA ALA A 345 15.72 -27.63 -14.05
C ALA A 345 16.49 -27.27 -12.76
N SER A 346 16.23 -27.98 -11.65
CA SER A 346 16.93 -27.79 -10.38
C SER A 346 18.42 -28.11 -10.51
N CYS A 347 18.76 -29.25 -11.15
CA CYS A 347 20.13 -29.67 -11.46
C CYS A 347 20.85 -28.69 -12.40
N ALA A 348 20.12 -27.94 -13.23
CA ALA A 348 20.67 -26.86 -14.04
C ALA A 348 20.91 -25.55 -13.25
N GLY A 349 20.78 -25.58 -11.92
CA GLY A 349 21.04 -24.44 -11.04
C GLY A 349 19.89 -23.43 -10.98
N LYS A 350 18.70 -23.75 -11.48
CA LYS A 350 17.55 -22.84 -11.42
C LYS A 350 16.99 -22.70 -10.01
N ASP A 351 16.31 -21.59 -9.75
CA ASP A 351 15.59 -21.32 -8.52
C ASP A 351 14.35 -22.25 -8.38
N LEU A 352 13.74 -22.25 -7.20
CA LEU A 352 12.61 -23.10 -6.87
C LEU A 352 11.42 -22.86 -7.81
N ILE A 353 11.08 -21.59 -8.09
CA ILE A 353 9.89 -21.23 -8.86
C ILE A 353 10.09 -21.59 -10.34
N SER A 354 11.25 -21.27 -10.91
CA SER A 354 11.60 -21.71 -12.28
C SER A 354 11.51 -23.23 -12.43
N SER A 355 12.02 -23.96 -11.46
CA SER A 355 12.05 -25.43 -11.51
C SER A 355 10.66 -26.03 -11.33
N LEU A 356 9.86 -25.46 -10.44
CA LEU A 356 8.46 -25.85 -10.23
C LEU A 356 7.64 -25.61 -11.50
N ALA A 357 7.74 -24.41 -12.08
CA ALA A 357 7.06 -24.07 -13.33
C ALA A 357 7.46 -25.02 -14.47
N SER A 358 8.75 -25.36 -14.60
CA SER A 358 9.24 -26.32 -15.60
C SER A 358 8.58 -27.70 -15.46
N GLY A 359 8.30 -28.14 -14.24
CA GLY A 359 7.55 -29.37 -13.98
C GLY A 359 6.06 -29.23 -14.27
N LEU A 360 5.43 -28.18 -13.75
CA LEU A 360 3.98 -27.93 -13.89
C LEU A 360 3.55 -27.73 -15.35
N LEU A 361 4.41 -27.16 -16.21
CA LEU A 361 4.13 -27.01 -17.64
C LEU A 361 3.97 -28.35 -18.39
N THR A 362 4.31 -29.47 -17.77
CA THR A 362 4.05 -30.81 -18.34
C THR A 362 2.67 -31.36 -17.99
N ILE A 363 1.96 -30.75 -17.03
CA ILE A 363 0.61 -31.16 -16.62
C ILE A 363 -0.37 -30.74 -17.71
N GLY A 364 -1.15 -31.71 -18.20
CA GLY A 364 -2.06 -31.55 -19.33
C GLY A 364 -2.59 -32.90 -19.82
N PRO A 365 -2.99 -33.05 -21.10
CA PRO A 365 -3.80 -34.18 -21.56
C PRO A 365 -3.13 -35.56 -21.40
N ARG A 366 -1.79 -35.63 -21.41
CA ARG A 366 -1.05 -36.91 -21.27
C ARG A 366 -0.52 -37.17 -19.86
N PHE A 367 -0.47 -36.15 -19.01
CA PHE A 367 0.04 -36.24 -17.65
C PHE A 367 -0.83 -35.39 -16.72
N GLY A 368 -1.65 -36.03 -15.88
CA GLY A 368 -2.60 -35.36 -14.98
C GLY A 368 -4.01 -35.16 -15.57
N GLY A 369 -4.15 -35.02 -16.89
CA GLY A 369 -5.45 -34.77 -17.55
C GLY A 369 -6.46 -35.92 -17.52
N ALA A 370 -6.04 -37.13 -17.15
CA ALA A 370 -6.92 -38.30 -17.10
C ALA A 370 -8.04 -38.16 -16.05
N ILE A 371 -7.87 -37.30 -15.03
CA ILE A 371 -8.89 -37.01 -14.01
C ILE A 371 -10.09 -36.33 -14.66
N ASP A 372 -9.83 -35.26 -15.42
CA ASP A 372 -10.86 -34.45 -16.07
C ASP A 372 -11.56 -35.23 -17.20
N ASP A 373 -10.80 -36.02 -17.96
CA ASP A 373 -11.35 -36.86 -19.02
C ASP A 373 -12.23 -38.00 -18.48
N ALA A 374 -11.84 -38.62 -17.36
CA ALA A 374 -12.67 -39.63 -16.71
C ALA A 374 -13.98 -39.03 -16.17
N ALA A 375 -13.92 -37.90 -15.46
CA ALA A 375 -15.11 -37.20 -14.99
C ALA A 375 -16.08 -36.90 -16.16
N ARG A 376 -15.54 -36.36 -17.26
CA ARG A 376 -16.31 -36.00 -18.46
C ARG A 376 -16.95 -37.20 -19.14
N GLU A 377 -16.18 -38.25 -19.44
CA GLU A 377 -16.66 -39.38 -20.24
C GLU A 377 -17.65 -40.27 -19.47
N PHE A 378 -17.40 -40.51 -18.18
CA PHE A 378 -18.31 -41.28 -17.34
C PHE A 378 -19.61 -40.51 -17.08
N LYS A 379 -19.54 -39.21 -16.74
CA LYS A 379 -20.74 -38.36 -16.58
C LYS A 379 -21.58 -38.37 -17.85
N ARG A 380 -20.95 -38.09 -19.01
CA ARG A 380 -21.63 -38.08 -20.31
C ARG A 380 -22.33 -39.41 -20.63
N ALA A 381 -21.68 -40.54 -20.34
CA ALA A 381 -22.26 -41.84 -20.61
C ALA A 381 -23.48 -42.14 -19.71
N ARG A 382 -23.36 -41.86 -18.41
CA ARG A 382 -24.43 -42.02 -17.42
C ARG A 382 -25.62 -41.11 -17.72
N ASP A 383 -25.37 -39.83 -17.94
CA ASP A 383 -26.43 -38.83 -18.17
C ASP A 383 -27.15 -39.07 -19.51
N ALA A 384 -26.48 -39.69 -20.48
CA ALA A 384 -27.09 -40.15 -21.72
C ALA A 384 -27.90 -41.46 -21.57
N GLY A 385 -28.01 -42.02 -20.36
CA GLY A 385 -28.75 -43.25 -20.06
C GLY A 385 -28.13 -44.52 -20.66
N ARG A 386 -26.84 -44.49 -21.01
CA ARG A 386 -26.17 -45.64 -21.65
C ARG A 386 -25.80 -46.69 -20.62
N SER A 387 -26.04 -47.97 -20.91
CA SER A 387 -25.58 -49.04 -20.02
C SER A 387 -24.04 -49.09 -19.95
N PRO A 388 -23.44 -49.64 -18.88
CA PRO A 388 -21.99 -49.87 -18.80
C PRO A 388 -21.42 -50.63 -20.01
N GLU A 389 -22.14 -51.64 -20.52
CA GLU A 389 -21.76 -52.41 -21.71
C GLU A 389 -21.78 -51.55 -22.98
N GLU A 390 -22.81 -50.71 -23.13
CA GLU A 390 -22.94 -49.80 -24.26
C GLU A 390 -21.80 -48.78 -24.29
N PHE A 391 -21.44 -48.23 -23.14
CA PHE A 391 -20.32 -47.30 -23.00
C PHE A 391 -18.98 -47.96 -23.37
N VAL A 392 -18.69 -49.14 -22.82
CA VAL A 392 -17.46 -49.89 -23.15
C VAL A 392 -17.39 -50.21 -24.65
N ARG A 393 -18.52 -50.56 -25.27
CA ARG A 393 -18.61 -50.85 -26.70
C ARG A 393 -18.41 -49.59 -27.55
N ASP A 394 -19.00 -48.46 -27.17
CA ASP A 394 -18.85 -47.17 -27.85
C ASP A 394 -17.39 -46.70 -27.86
N MET A 395 -16.72 -46.77 -26.71
CA MET A 395 -15.30 -46.39 -26.59
C MET A 395 -14.41 -47.29 -27.44
N LYS A 396 -14.67 -48.60 -27.45
CA LYS A 396 -13.98 -49.54 -28.34
C LYS A 396 -14.21 -49.24 -29.82
N ALA A 397 -15.45 -48.92 -30.21
CA ALA A 397 -15.79 -48.59 -31.61
C ALA A 397 -15.08 -47.31 -32.08
N LYS A 398 -14.88 -46.34 -31.18
CA LYS A 398 -14.10 -45.12 -31.44
C LYS A 398 -12.58 -45.34 -31.46
N GLY A 399 -12.09 -46.51 -31.04
CA GLY A 399 -10.66 -46.76 -30.88
C GLY A 399 -10.02 -45.98 -29.73
N VAL A 400 -10.82 -45.55 -28.75
CA VAL A 400 -10.36 -44.73 -27.61
C VAL A 400 -10.36 -45.59 -26.35
N ASN A 401 -9.24 -45.60 -25.62
CA ASN A 401 -9.19 -46.23 -24.31
C ASN A 401 -10.06 -45.43 -23.32
N ILE A 402 -10.76 -46.13 -22.44
CA ILE A 402 -11.59 -45.47 -21.43
C ILE A 402 -10.67 -44.72 -20.44
N PRO A 403 -10.75 -43.38 -20.35
CA PRO A 403 -9.92 -42.62 -19.43
C PRO A 403 -10.23 -43.05 -17.99
N GLY A 404 -9.23 -43.14 -17.13
CA GLY A 404 -9.41 -43.62 -15.77
C GLY A 404 -9.45 -45.15 -15.62
N ILE A 405 -9.44 -45.93 -16.71
CA ILE A 405 -9.37 -47.41 -16.66
C ILE A 405 -8.00 -47.90 -17.10
N GLY A 406 -7.40 -48.76 -16.29
CA GLY A 406 -6.14 -49.44 -16.57
C GLY A 406 -5.02 -49.05 -15.63
N HIS A 407 -4.22 -50.05 -15.25
CA HIS A 407 -3.03 -49.89 -14.45
C HIS A 407 -1.88 -50.79 -14.97
N ARG A 408 -0.62 -50.33 -14.84
CA ARG A 408 0.56 -51.09 -15.27
C ARG A 408 0.82 -52.36 -14.45
N ILE A 409 0.78 -52.24 -13.11
CA ILE A 409 1.11 -53.31 -12.16
C ILE A 409 -0.11 -53.85 -11.39
N LYS A 410 -0.96 -52.97 -10.86
CA LYS A 410 -2.15 -53.30 -10.06
C LYS A 410 -3.23 -54.00 -10.88
N SER A 411 -4.05 -54.80 -10.20
CA SER A 411 -5.10 -55.63 -10.77
C SER A 411 -6.20 -55.90 -9.73
N VAL A 412 -7.28 -56.57 -10.12
CA VAL A 412 -8.35 -56.99 -9.18
C VAL A 412 -7.82 -57.78 -7.98
N LYS A 413 -6.75 -58.59 -8.16
CA LYS A 413 -6.13 -59.37 -7.08
C LYS A 413 -5.07 -58.59 -6.27
N ASN A 414 -4.61 -57.46 -6.78
CA ASN A 414 -3.61 -56.58 -6.16
C ASN A 414 -4.08 -55.13 -6.36
N PRO A 415 -5.07 -54.67 -5.57
CA PRO A 415 -5.71 -53.38 -5.77
C PRO A 415 -4.76 -52.20 -5.49
N ASP A 416 -5.08 -51.05 -6.08
CA ASP A 416 -4.40 -49.78 -5.77
C ASP A 416 -4.96 -49.23 -4.45
N LYS A 417 -4.12 -49.16 -3.42
CA LYS A 417 -4.51 -48.65 -2.09
C LYS A 417 -5.05 -47.23 -2.12
N ARG A 418 -4.59 -46.39 -3.04
CA ARG A 418 -5.09 -45.01 -3.18
C ARG A 418 -6.55 -44.99 -3.60
N VAL A 419 -6.91 -45.87 -4.54
CA VAL A 419 -8.29 -46.03 -5.02
C VAL A 419 -9.17 -46.59 -3.91
N GLU A 420 -8.70 -47.60 -3.16
CA GLU A 420 -9.45 -48.15 -2.03
C GLU A 420 -9.74 -47.10 -0.94
N LEU A 421 -8.77 -46.24 -0.62
CA LEU A 421 -8.93 -45.18 0.38
C LEU A 421 -9.97 -44.13 -0.05
N LEU A 422 -9.91 -43.69 -1.32
CA LEU A 422 -10.86 -42.71 -1.85
C LEU A 422 -12.28 -43.28 -1.90
N ILE A 423 -12.44 -44.51 -2.39
CA ILE A 423 -13.74 -45.19 -2.43
C ILE A 423 -14.27 -45.41 -1.02
N GLY A 424 -13.42 -45.85 -0.08
CA GLY A 424 -13.80 -46.06 1.31
C GLY A 424 -14.34 -44.79 1.95
N TYR A 425 -13.61 -43.68 1.81
CA TYR A 425 -14.06 -42.38 2.31
C TYR A 425 -15.38 -41.94 1.69
N ALA A 426 -15.53 -42.05 0.36
CA ALA A 426 -16.74 -41.64 -0.32
C ALA A 426 -17.96 -42.47 0.10
N ARG A 427 -17.81 -43.79 0.25
CA ARG A 427 -18.91 -44.67 0.69
C ARG A 427 -19.35 -44.42 2.13
N GLU A 428 -18.45 -43.93 2.97
CA GLU A 428 -18.75 -43.62 4.37
C GLU A 428 -19.41 -42.23 4.53
N ASN A 429 -19.03 -41.25 3.68
CA ASN A 429 -19.35 -39.85 3.92
C ASN A 429 -20.25 -39.18 2.88
N PHE A 430 -20.34 -39.70 1.64
CA PHE A 430 -21.13 -39.06 0.59
C PHE A 430 -22.57 -39.54 0.66
N GLU A 431 -23.53 -38.63 0.45
CA GLU A 431 -24.95 -38.98 0.39
C GLU A 431 -25.26 -39.90 -0.80
N ARG A 432 -24.62 -39.65 -1.95
CA ARG A 432 -24.79 -40.47 -3.16
C ARG A 432 -23.46 -40.71 -3.87
N THR A 433 -23.34 -41.89 -4.50
CA THR A 433 -22.15 -42.33 -5.25
C THR A 433 -22.54 -42.96 -6.59
N ASP A 434 -23.56 -42.41 -7.24
CA ASP A 434 -24.19 -42.99 -8.43
C ASP A 434 -23.21 -43.12 -9.61
N LEU A 435 -22.32 -42.14 -9.81
CA LEU A 435 -21.33 -42.20 -10.88
C LEU A 435 -20.23 -43.23 -10.56
N LEU A 436 -19.84 -43.36 -9.30
CA LEU A 436 -18.95 -44.42 -8.84
C LEU A 436 -19.55 -45.80 -9.07
N ASP A 437 -20.83 -46.02 -8.73
CA ASP A 437 -21.53 -47.29 -8.97
C ASP A 437 -21.56 -47.68 -10.45
N TYR A 438 -21.85 -46.70 -11.30
CA TYR A 438 -21.75 -46.86 -12.76
C TYR A 438 -20.31 -47.22 -13.19
N ALA A 439 -19.30 -46.54 -12.64
CA ALA A 439 -17.91 -46.79 -12.98
C ALA A 439 -17.38 -48.15 -12.52
N LEU A 440 -17.81 -48.64 -11.36
CA LEU A 440 -17.48 -49.97 -10.87
C LEU A 440 -18.13 -51.06 -11.73
N SER A 441 -19.34 -50.83 -12.22
CA SER A 441 -19.99 -51.74 -13.20
C SER A 441 -19.21 -51.79 -14.52
N VAL A 442 -18.70 -50.65 -15.00
CA VAL A 442 -17.78 -50.59 -16.16
C VAL A 442 -16.46 -51.32 -15.87
N GLN A 443 -15.94 -51.23 -14.64
CA GLN A 443 -14.75 -51.96 -14.21
C GLN A 443 -14.95 -53.48 -14.28
N GLU A 444 -16.10 -54.02 -13.86
CA GLU A 444 -16.38 -55.46 -13.94
C GLU A 444 -16.27 -55.97 -15.39
N ILE A 445 -16.85 -55.25 -16.34
CA ILE A 445 -16.81 -55.59 -17.77
C ILE A 445 -15.39 -55.53 -18.33
N THR A 446 -14.61 -54.54 -17.94
CA THR A 446 -13.25 -54.33 -18.45
C THR A 446 -12.25 -55.31 -17.82
N THR A 447 -12.36 -55.59 -16.53
CA THR A 447 -11.51 -56.56 -15.82
C THR A 447 -11.78 -58.01 -16.23
N ALA A 448 -13.01 -58.34 -16.65
CA ALA A 448 -13.33 -59.60 -17.30
C ALA A 448 -12.54 -59.84 -18.61
N LYS A 449 -12.11 -58.76 -19.30
CA LYS A 449 -11.24 -58.86 -20.48
C LYS A 449 -9.77 -59.00 -20.09
N LYS A 450 -9.31 -58.21 -19.12
CA LYS A 450 -7.94 -58.26 -18.62
C LYS A 450 -7.89 -57.71 -17.20
N GLY A 451 -7.36 -58.51 -16.25
CA GLY A 451 -7.45 -58.21 -14.82
C GLY A 451 -6.75 -56.94 -14.33
N ASN A 452 -5.91 -56.30 -15.15
CA ASN A 452 -5.27 -55.01 -14.83
C ASN A 452 -6.05 -53.79 -15.37
N LEU A 453 -7.19 -53.99 -16.04
CA LEU A 453 -8.10 -52.93 -16.47
C LEU A 453 -9.01 -52.48 -15.32
N ILE A 454 -8.41 -52.14 -14.18
CA ILE A 454 -9.11 -51.61 -13.00
C ILE A 454 -9.29 -50.10 -13.11
N LEU A 455 -10.24 -49.54 -12.35
CA LEU A 455 -10.35 -48.10 -12.11
C LEU A 455 -9.06 -47.62 -11.43
N ASN A 456 -8.40 -46.65 -12.05
CA ASN A 456 -7.17 -46.07 -11.52
C ASN A 456 -7.48 -44.83 -10.66
N VAL A 457 -6.46 -44.31 -9.98
CA VAL A 457 -6.61 -43.16 -9.07
C VAL A 457 -7.14 -41.92 -9.79
N ASP A 458 -6.72 -41.67 -11.03
CA ASP A 458 -7.16 -40.50 -11.78
C ASP A 458 -8.65 -40.57 -12.10
N GLY A 459 -9.10 -41.74 -12.57
CA GLY A 459 -10.51 -42.02 -12.82
C GLY A 459 -11.34 -41.92 -11.55
N CYS A 460 -10.85 -42.52 -10.46
CA CYS A 460 -11.51 -42.51 -9.16
C CYS A 460 -11.72 -41.08 -8.64
N ILE A 461 -10.68 -40.22 -8.67
CA ILE A 461 -10.80 -38.82 -8.26
C ILE A 461 -11.83 -38.10 -9.13
N GLY A 462 -11.73 -38.22 -10.46
CA GLY A 462 -12.62 -37.51 -11.37
C GLY A 462 -14.09 -37.86 -11.14
N ILE A 463 -14.39 -39.15 -11.03
CA ILE A 463 -15.74 -39.66 -10.78
C ILE A 463 -16.25 -39.22 -9.40
N LEU A 464 -15.46 -39.43 -8.35
CA LEU A 464 -15.86 -39.07 -6.99
C LEU A 464 -16.01 -37.56 -6.81
N PHE A 465 -15.29 -36.73 -7.55
CA PHE A 465 -15.50 -35.28 -7.45
C PHE A 465 -16.87 -34.86 -7.97
N ILE A 466 -17.39 -35.54 -9.01
CA ILE A 466 -18.76 -35.31 -9.50
C ILE A 466 -19.79 -35.79 -8.48
N ASP A 467 -19.57 -36.95 -7.87
CA ASP A 467 -20.44 -37.47 -6.81
C ASP A 467 -20.39 -36.59 -5.54
N LEU A 468 -19.22 -36.02 -5.19
CA LEU A 468 -19.06 -35.06 -4.10
C LEU A 468 -19.91 -33.82 -4.34
N MET A 469 -19.80 -33.21 -5.52
CA MET A 469 -20.59 -32.03 -5.85
C MET A 469 -22.07 -32.37 -5.89
N GLY A 470 -22.42 -33.53 -6.42
CA GLY A 470 -23.79 -34.01 -6.42
C GLY A 470 -24.35 -34.29 -5.02
N SER A 471 -23.51 -34.66 -4.05
CA SER A 471 -23.91 -34.92 -2.66
C SER A 471 -23.89 -33.65 -1.79
N CYS A 472 -23.52 -32.50 -2.35
CA CYS A 472 -23.45 -31.23 -1.67
C CYS A 472 -24.62 -30.34 -2.11
N GLU A 473 -25.48 -29.93 -1.18
CA GLU A 473 -26.63 -29.06 -1.47
C GLU A 473 -26.24 -27.68 -2.04
N VAL A 474 -24.99 -27.25 -1.83
CA VAL A 474 -24.50 -25.94 -2.26
C VAL A 474 -24.18 -25.85 -3.76
N PHE A 475 -24.15 -26.98 -4.49
CA PHE A 475 -23.86 -27.01 -5.92
C PHE A 475 -25.11 -27.35 -6.74
N ASP A 476 -25.24 -26.71 -7.88
CA ASP A 476 -26.23 -27.09 -8.90
C ASP A 476 -25.57 -27.82 -10.08
N GLU A 477 -26.37 -28.31 -11.04
CA GLU A 477 -25.87 -29.04 -12.21
C GLU A 477 -24.92 -28.19 -13.06
N ARG A 478 -25.11 -26.86 -13.07
CA ARG A 478 -24.25 -25.94 -13.81
C ARG A 478 -22.89 -25.84 -13.14
N ASP A 479 -22.83 -25.77 -11.82
CA ASP A 479 -21.57 -25.80 -11.06
C ASP A 479 -20.76 -27.07 -11.43
N ILE A 480 -21.43 -28.23 -11.51
CA ILE A 480 -20.82 -29.52 -11.87
C ILE A 480 -20.26 -29.49 -13.30
N ASP A 481 -21.04 -29.00 -14.26
CA ASP A 481 -20.61 -28.89 -15.66
C ASP A 481 -19.47 -27.88 -15.82
N ASP A 482 -19.48 -26.76 -15.08
CA ASP A 482 -18.44 -25.73 -15.11
C ASP A 482 -17.10 -26.27 -14.56
N VAL A 483 -17.13 -27.15 -13.55
CA VAL A 483 -15.93 -27.81 -13.01
C VAL A 483 -15.21 -28.64 -14.07
N ILE A 484 -15.95 -29.43 -14.85
CA ILE A 484 -15.44 -30.24 -15.96
C ILE A 484 -15.02 -29.36 -17.15
N ARG A 485 -15.77 -28.28 -17.42
CA ARG A 485 -15.55 -27.43 -18.59
C ARG A 485 -14.31 -26.55 -18.43
N TYR A 486 -14.10 -25.98 -17.26
CA TYR A 486 -12.98 -25.06 -16.99
C TYR A 486 -11.75 -25.75 -16.42
N GLY A 487 -11.81 -27.07 -16.18
CA GLY A 487 -10.65 -27.87 -15.79
C GLY A 487 -10.23 -27.67 -14.33
N TYR A 488 -11.20 -27.52 -13.42
CA TYR A 488 -10.95 -27.39 -11.99
C TYR A 488 -10.19 -28.60 -11.42
N LEU A 489 -10.47 -29.79 -11.95
CA LEU A 489 -9.80 -31.03 -11.56
C LEU A 489 -8.31 -31.06 -11.96
N ASN A 490 -7.95 -30.41 -13.07
CA ASN A 490 -6.55 -30.19 -13.43
C ASN A 490 -5.87 -29.26 -12.43
N GLY A 491 -6.59 -28.22 -11.97
CA GLY A 491 -6.14 -27.33 -10.90
C GLY A 491 -5.87 -28.08 -9.60
N LEU A 492 -6.77 -28.99 -9.21
CA LEU A 492 -6.61 -29.82 -8.01
C LEU A 492 -5.38 -30.73 -8.11
N PHE A 493 -5.19 -31.40 -9.25
CA PHE A 493 -4.00 -32.21 -9.49
C PHE A 493 -2.72 -31.37 -9.49
N ALA A 494 -2.71 -30.22 -10.15
CA ALA A 494 -1.56 -29.32 -10.18
C ALA A 494 -1.20 -28.80 -8.78
N LEU A 495 -2.20 -28.42 -7.98
CA LEU A 495 -2.00 -27.95 -6.60
C LEU A 495 -1.39 -29.06 -5.74
N GLY A 496 -1.98 -30.27 -5.75
CA GLY A 496 -1.45 -31.40 -4.98
C GLY A 496 -0.05 -31.79 -5.46
N ARG A 497 0.14 -31.98 -6.77
CA ARG A 497 1.42 -32.40 -7.35
C ARG A 497 2.54 -31.38 -7.15
N SER A 498 2.21 -30.10 -6.98
CA SER A 498 3.21 -29.06 -6.65
C SER A 498 3.97 -29.39 -5.38
N ILE A 499 3.35 -30.06 -4.41
CA ILE A 499 3.97 -30.46 -3.14
C ILE A 499 5.17 -31.40 -3.42
N GLY A 500 4.95 -32.48 -4.17
CA GLY A 500 6.00 -33.43 -4.55
C GLY A 500 7.07 -32.82 -5.45
N ILE A 501 6.68 -31.96 -6.40
CA ILE A 501 7.63 -31.25 -7.27
C ILE A 501 8.57 -30.37 -6.44
N ILE A 502 8.03 -29.56 -5.51
CA ILE A 502 8.84 -28.76 -4.58
C ILE A 502 9.76 -29.66 -3.77
N GLY A 503 9.24 -30.80 -3.27
CA GLY A 503 10.01 -31.82 -2.58
C GLY A 503 11.22 -32.29 -3.39
N HIS A 504 11.03 -32.67 -4.65
CA HIS A 504 12.09 -33.10 -5.56
C HIS A 504 13.10 -32.01 -5.87
N ILE A 505 12.67 -30.77 -6.09
CA ILE A 505 13.57 -29.63 -6.35
C ILE A 505 14.50 -29.41 -5.16
N LEU A 506 13.92 -29.33 -3.95
CA LEU A 506 14.68 -29.17 -2.71
C LEU A 506 15.59 -30.37 -2.46
N ASP A 507 15.16 -31.57 -2.84
CA ASP A 507 15.97 -32.78 -2.73
C ASP A 507 17.22 -32.70 -3.59
N GLN A 508 17.10 -32.32 -4.86
CA GLN A 508 18.27 -32.13 -5.74
C GLN A 508 19.23 -31.06 -5.23
N LYS A 509 18.71 -30.00 -4.59
CA LYS A 509 19.56 -28.98 -3.96
C LYS A 509 20.31 -29.52 -2.75
N ARG A 510 19.65 -30.33 -1.90
CA ARG A 510 20.31 -30.99 -0.75
C ARG A 510 21.35 -32.01 -1.18
N LEU A 511 21.11 -32.70 -2.29
CA LEU A 511 22.02 -33.69 -2.87
C LEU A 511 23.21 -33.06 -3.60
N ASP A 512 23.23 -31.73 -3.76
CA ASP A 512 24.21 -31.01 -4.59
C ASP A 512 24.32 -31.62 -6.00
N SER A 513 23.16 -31.96 -6.58
CA SER A 513 23.07 -32.64 -7.86
C SER A 513 23.66 -31.79 -8.98
N ARG A 514 24.48 -32.41 -9.83
CA ARG A 514 25.16 -31.76 -10.96
C ARG A 514 24.23 -31.54 -12.15
N LEU A 515 24.65 -30.66 -13.06
CA LEU A 515 23.99 -30.44 -14.34
C LEU A 515 23.71 -31.77 -15.07
N TYR A 516 22.45 -31.98 -15.45
CA TYR A 516 22.02 -33.15 -16.20
C TYR A 516 22.23 -32.95 -17.71
N ARG A 517 22.79 -33.97 -18.37
CA ARG A 517 22.83 -34.11 -19.84
C ARG A 517 22.32 -35.51 -20.19
N HIS A 518 21.37 -35.58 -21.11
CA HIS A 518 20.77 -36.86 -21.52
C HIS A 518 21.81 -37.77 -22.20
N PRO A 519 21.87 -39.08 -21.88
CA PRO A 519 22.78 -40.03 -22.51
C PRO A 519 22.54 -40.14 -24.03
N GLN A 520 23.62 -40.30 -24.81
CA GLN A 520 23.53 -40.36 -26.27
C GLN A 520 23.06 -41.71 -26.79
N ASP A 521 23.30 -42.78 -26.04
CA ASP A 521 22.84 -44.14 -26.32
C ASP A 521 21.33 -44.34 -26.12
N ASP A 522 20.66 -43.37 -25.47
CA ASP A 522 19.19 -43.29 -25.35
C ASP A 522 18.57 -42.42 -26.48
N ILE A 523 19.37 -41.95 -27.44
CA ILE A 523 18.92 -41.11 -28.57
C ILE A 523 19.18 -41.83 -29.90
N ALA A 524 18.10 -42.10 -30.64
CA ALA A 524 18.19 -42.56 -32.03
C ALA A 524 18.45 -41.39 -32.99
N TYR A 525 19.73 -41.18 -33.36
CA TYR A 525 20.12 -40.16 -34.35
C TYR A 525 19.87 -40.65 -35.79
N MET A 526 18.75 -40.25 -36.38
CA MET A 526 18.37 -40.56 -37.78
C MET A 526 18.53 -39.32 -38.66
N LEU A 527 19.78 -38.91 -38.91
CA LEU A 527 20.09 -37.74 -39.73
C LEU A 527 19.87 -38.05 -41.23
N PRO A 528 19.36 -37.11 -42.03
CA PRO A 528 19.30 -37.29 -43.48
C PRO A 528 20.72 -37.34 -44.06
N GLU A 529 20.90 -38.09 -45.15
CA GLU A 529 22.14 -38.02 -45.94
C GLU A 529 22.25 -36.64 -46.60
N PHE A 530 23.47 -36.12 -46.68
CA PHE A 530 23.77 -34.85 -47.34
C PHE A 530 24.34 -35.16 -48.73
N GLU A 531 23.63 -34.77 -49.80
CA GLU A 531 24.07 -34.91 -51.19
C GLU A 531 25.26 -33.99 -51.54
#